data_AF-A0A936CG49-F1
#
_entry.id   AF-A0A936CG49-F1
#
_cell.length_a   1.000
_cell.length_b   1.000
_cell.length_c   1.000
_cell.angle_alpha   90.00
_cell.angle_beta   90.00
_cell.angle_gamma   90.00
#
_symmetry.space_group_name_H-M   'P 1'
#
loop_
_entity.id
_entity.type
_entity.pdbx_description
1 polymer ?
#
loop_
_entity_poly.entity_id
_entity_poly.type
_entity_poly.pdbx_seq_one_letter_code
_entity_poly.pdbx_strand_id
1 'polypeptide(L)'
;MLAITRPESERSWPEYGSKPAKPGLYLGLFHGRHHPREPMNDWGFDGPTIGPLRWCHTTYALDIKIEFEEAADAIGYFGTEEIQFELKIDGDLLVFDGMYFGDWTVYYVSPDDCERLPDAFRETRRVNHLRAHRKLLL
;
A
#
# COMPACT_ATOMS: atom_id res chain seq x y z
N MET A 1 17.88 -12.22 -9.03
CA MET A 1 16.61 -12.97 -8.87
C MET A 1 15.59 -12.28 -9.76
N LEU A 2 15.08 -12.95 -10.80
CA LEU A 2 14.09 -12.34 -11.71
C LEU A 2 12.78 -12.21 -10.93
N ALA A 3 12.36 -10.98 -10.64
CA ALA A 3 11.05 -10.73 -10.07
C ALA A 3 10.01 -11.13 -11.12
N ILE A 4 9.29 -12.22 -10.85
CA ILE A 4 8.15 -12.65 -11.66
C ILE A 4 7.07 -11.59 -11.41
N THR A 5 6.86 -10.69 -12.37
CA THR A 5 5.81 -9.68 -12.29
C THR A 5 4.47 -10.40 -12.34
N ARG A 6 3.65 -10.26 -11.30
CA ARG A 6 2.30 -10.81 -11.32
C ARG A 6 1.45 -10.01 -12.32
N PRO A 7 0.63 -10.65 -13.18
CA PRO A 7 -0.30 -9.92 -14.02
C PRO A 7 -1.24 -9.08 -13.15
N GLU A 8 -1.60 -7.87 -13.60
CA GLU A 8 -2.37 -6.91 -12.81
C GLU A 8 -3.68 -7.46 -12.24
N SER A 9 -4.35 -8.35 -12.96
CA SER A 9 -5.59 -9.00 -12.51
C SER A 9 -5.42 -9.92 -11.29
N GLU A 10 -4.19 -10.32 -10.95
CA GLU A 10 -3.87 -11.21 -9.82
C GLU A 10 -3.30 -10.44 -8.62
N ARG A 11 -3.26 -9.12 -8.71
CA ARG A 11 -2.81 -8.23 -7.64
C ARG A 11 -3.94 -8.04 -6.62
N SER A 12 -3.76 -8.55 -5.40
CA SER A 12 -4.78 -8.51 -4.33
C SER A 12 -4.49 -7.50 -3.20
N TRP A 13 -3.47 -6.68 -3.37
CA TRP A 13 -3.04 -5.62 -2.47
C TRP A 13 -4.00 -4.43 -2.51
N PRO A 14 -4.24 -3.74 -1.38
CA PRO A 14 -5.00 -2.50 -1.38
C PRO A 14 -4.29 -1.44 -2.20
N GLU A 15 -5.03 -0.69 -3.02
CA GLU A 15 -4.50 0.48 -3.73
C GLU A 15 -4.40 1.69 -2.79
N TYR A 16 -3.41 2.57 -3.04
CA TYR A 16 -3.28 3.83 -2.33
C TYR A 16 -4.56 4.67 -2.50
N GLY A 17 -4.99 5.31 -1.42
CA GLY A 17 -6.28 6.02 -1.35
C GLY A 17 -7.47 5.14 -0.94
N SER A 18 -7.34 3.82 -0.97
CA SER A 18 -8.32 2.89 -0.37
C SER A 18 -8.10 2.72 1.14
N LYS A 19 -9.13 2.20 1.84
CA LYS A 19 -9.05 1.94 3.28
C LYS A 19 -8.45 0.55 3.54
N PRO A 20 -7.29 0.42 4.22
CA PRO A 20 -6.73 -0.90 4.52
C PRO A 20 -7.58 -1.68 5.51
N ALA A 21 -7.50 -3.01 5.50
CA ALA A 21 -8.26 -3.88 6.41
C ALA A 21 -7.74 -3.87 7.86
N LYS A 22 -6.48 -3.49 8.07
CA LYS A 22 -5.82 -3.46 9.38
C LYS A 22 -5.35 -2.05 9.74
N PRO A 23 -5.35 -1.65 11.01
CA PRO A 23 -4.71 -0.42 11.43
C PRO A 23 -3.19 -0.57 11.39
N GLY A 24 -2.45 0.53 11.38
CA GLY A 24 -0.99 0.51 11.45
C GLY A 24 -0.31 1.55 10.56
N LEU A 25 1.01 1.48 10.48
CA LEU A 25 1.81 2.29 9.57
C LEU A 25 1.80 1.67 8.17
N TYR A 26 1.70 2.49 7.15
CA TYR A 26 1.67 2.05 5.76
C TYR A 26 2.56 2.92 4.87
N LEU A 27 3.11 2.30 3.83
CA LEU A 27 3.78 2.96 2.71
C LEU A 27 2.84 2.96 1.50
N GLY A 28 2.33 4.12 1.12
CA GLY A 28 1.51 4.29 -0.09
C GLY A 28 2.36 4.68 -1.28
N LEU A 29 2.19 3.98 -2.40
CA LEU A 29 2.86 4.28 -3.67
C LEU A 29 1.88 4.94 -4.63
N PHE A 30 2.29 5.99 -5.33
CA PHE A 30 1.46 6.68 -6.31
C PHE A 30 2.32 7.32 -7.39
N HIS A 31 1.67 7.99 -8.34
CA HIS A 31 2.35 8.58 -9.50
C HIS A 31 3.01 7.50 -10.40
N GLY A 32 2.31 6.37 -10.54
CA GLY A 32 2.77 5.13 -11.17
C GLY A 32 2.81 5.14 -12.69
N ARG A 33 3.76 4.39 -13.26
CA ARG A 33 3.95 4.18 -14.70
C ARG A 33 4.50 2.77 -14.99
N HIS A 34 4.27 2.25 -16.19
CA HIS A 34 4.71 0.92 -16.60
C HIS A 34 6.15 0.92 -17.13
N HIS A 35 6.64 2.07 -17.57
CA HIS A 35 8.02 2.24 -18.01
C HIS A 35 8.63 3.52 -17.42
N PRO A 36 9.90 3.52 -16.97
CA PRO A 36 10.47 4.66 -16.22
C PRO A 36 10.53 5.95 -17.06
N ARG A 37 10.60 5.81 -18.39
CA ARG A 37 10.61 6.92 -19.36
C ARG A 37 9.25 7.15 -20.04
N GLU A 38 8.19 6.53 -19.54
CA GLU A 38 6.86 6.75 -20.08
C GLU A 38 6.45 8.22 -19.93
N PRO A 39 6.03 8.90 -21.01
CA PRO A 39 5.46 10.23 -20.89
C PRO A 39 4.15 10.12 -20.13
N MET A 40 4.00 10.93 -19.09
CA MET A 40 2.85 10.85 -18.21
C MET A 40 1.63 11.55 -18.81
N ASN A 41 0.54 10.79 -18.94
CA ASN A 41 -0.79 11.37 -19.09
C ASN A 41 -1.33 11.68 -17.69
N ASP A 42 -1.70 12.94 -17.45
CA ASP A 42 -2.15 13.44 -16.14
C ASP A 42 -1.15 13.17 -15.00
N TRP A 43 -1.50 12.32 -14.02
CA TRP A 43 -0.72 11.99 -12.82
C TRP A 43 -0.36 10.49 -12.69
N GLY A 44 -0.60 9.68 -13.73
CA GLY A 44 -0.34 8.23 -13.67
C GLY A 44 -1.34 7.46 -12.81
N PHE A 45 -0.96 6.24 -12.37
CA PHE A 45 -1.83 5.37 -11.57
C PHE A 45 -1.43 5.30 -10.10
N ASP A 46 -2.41 5.02 -9.23
CA ASP A 46 -2.17 4.72 -7.82
C ASP A 46 -1.62 3.29 -7.67
N GLY A 47 -0.57 3.17 -6.86
CA GLY A 47 0.08 1.92 -6.56
C GLY A 47 -0.48 1.25 -5.30
N PRO A 48 0.22 0.24 -4.77
CA PRO A 48 -0.21 -0.44 -3.56
C PRO A 48 0.01 0.42 -2.31
N THR A 49 -0.81 0.13 -1.30
CA THR A 49 -0.59 0.46 0.10
C THR A 49 0.08 -0.73 0.79
N ILE A 50 1.36 -0.59 1.14
CA ILE A 50 2.20 -1.66 1.70
C ILE A 50 2.23 -1.56 3.24
N GLY A 51 1.77 -2.61 3.91
CA GLY A 51 1.79 -2.72 5.36
C GLY A 51 0.75 -3.73 5.90
N PRO A 52 0.51 -3.76 7.23
CA PRO A 52 1.08 -2.89 8.25
C PRO A 52 2.60 -3.02 8.45
N LEU A 53 3.26 -1.89 8.69
CA LEU A 53 4.71 -1.79 8.90
C LEU A 53 5.05 -1.45 10.36
N ARG A 54 6.07 -2.10 10.91
CA ARG A 54 6.68 -1.69 12.17
C ARG A 54 7.49 -0.41 12.00
N TRP A 55 8.16 -0.25 10.87
CA TRP A 55 8.88 0.97 10.52
C TRP A 55 9.08 1.08 9.01
N CYS A 56 9.26 2.33 8.54
CA CYS A 56 9.71 2.66 7.20
C CYS A 56 10.83 3.69 7.31
N HIS A 57 11.95 3.46 6.63
CA HIS A 57 13.11 4.33 6.66
C HIS A 57 13.51 4.70 5.24
N THR A 58 13.58 6.00 4.96
CA THR A 58 14.08 6.52 3.69
C THR A 58 15.38 7.27 3.93
N THR A 59 16.45 6.87 3.27
CA THR A 59 17.76 7.54 3.33
C THR A 59 18.04 8.22 1.98
N TYR A 60 18.19 9.55 2.00
CA TYR A 60 18.47 10.40 0.83
C TYR A 60 17.53 10.21 -0.38
N ALA A 61 16.34 9.65 -0.18
CA ALA A 61 15.42 9.24 -1.26
C ALA A 61 16.03 8.20 -2.25
N LEU A 62 17.05 7.45 -1.81
CA LEU A 62 17.74 6.44 -2.61
C LEU A 62 17.60 5.05 -2.01
N ASP A 63 17.50 4.95 -0.68
CA ASP A 63 17.34 3.68 0.01
C ASP A 63 16.04 3.72 0.81
N ILE A 64 15.11 2.83 0.49
CA ILE A 64 13.87 2.66 1.24
C ILE A 64 13.86 1.27 1.85
N LYS A 65 13.78 1.23 3.18
CA LYS A 65 13.74 0.00 3.95
C LYS A 65 12.46 -0.04 4.75
N ILE A 66 11.85 -1.21 4.81
CA ILE A 66 10.62 -1.44 5.56
C ILE A 66 10.75 -2.70 6.40
N GLU A 67 10.00 -2.73 7.50
CA GLU A 67 9.73 -3.96 8.25
C GLU A 67 8.23 -4.11 8.46
N PHE A 68 7.66 -5.27 8.14
CA PHE A 68 6.29 -5.62 8.47
C PHE A 68 6.11 -5.87 9.97
N GLU A 69 4.94 -5.54 10.50
CA GLU A 69 4.60 -5.93 11.88
C GLU A 69 4.52 -7.46 12.01
N GLU A 70 3.95 -8.12 10.99
CA GLU A 70 3.70 -9.56 10.93
C GLU A 70 4.18 -10.15 9.60
N ALA A 71 4.90 -11.27 9.65
CA ALA A 71 5.44 -11.97 8.47
C ALA A 71 4.35 -12.40 7.47
N ALA A 72 3.17 -12.77 7.96
CA ALA A 72 2.06 -13.22 7.13
C ALA A 72 1.56 -12.13 6.16
N ASP A 73 1.67 -10.85 6.56
CA ASP A 73 1.26 -9.74 5.70
C ASP A 73 2.20 -9.58 4.51
N ALA A 74 3.50 -9.83 4.70
CA ALA A 74 4.51 -9.72 3.63
C ALA A 74 4.28 -10.71 2.47
N ILE A 75 3.64 -11.85 2.70
CA ILE A 75 3.37 -12.86 1.65
C ILE A 75 2.54 -12.28 0.51
N GLY A 76 1.53 -11.46 0.85
CA GLY A 76 0.68 -10.79 -0.14
C GLY A 76 1.51 -9.92 -1.07
N TYR A 77 2.55 -9.29 -0.52
CA TYR A 77 3.37 -8.32 -1.22
C TYR A 77 4.59 -8.92 -1.94
N PHE A 78 5.38 -9.71 -1.22
CA PHE A 78 6.68 -10.18 -1.67
C PHE A 78 6.71 -11.69 -1.92
N GLY A 79 5.62 -12.41 -1.64
CA GLY A 79 5.53 -13.87 -1.83
C GLY A 79 6.39 -14.68 -0.86
N THR A 80 6.83 -14.08 0.24
CA THR A 80 7.70 -14.68 1.27
C THR A 80 7.29 -14.21 2.66
N GLU A 81 7.68 -14.96 3.70
CA GLU A 81 7.48 -14.65 5.13
C GLU A 81 8.65 -13.85 5.74
N GLU A 82 9.56 -13.33 4.91
CA GLU A 82 10.53 -12.34 5.37
C GLU A 82 9.80 -11.08 5.86
N ILE A 83 10.30 -10.46 6.92
CA ILE A 83 9.67 -9.26 7.50
C ILE A 83 10.35 -7.97 7.06
N GLN A 84 11.62 -8.01 6.64
CA GLN A 84 12.40 -6.83 6.28
C GLN A 84 12.71 -6.81 4.78
N PHE A 85 12.49 -5.68 4.14
CA PHE A 85 12.75 -5.51 2.71
C PHE A 85 13.45 -4.20 2.43
N GLU A 86 14.35 -4.22 1.45
CA GLU A 86 14.90 -3.03 0.81
C GLU A 86 14.24 -2.88 -0.56
N LEU A 87 13.57 -1.75 -0.77
CA LEU A 87 12.87 -1.45 -2.01
C LEU A 87 13.84 -0.78 -2.97
N LYS A 88 13.83 -1.24 -4.23
CA LYS A 88 14.72 -0.74 -5.26
C LYS A 88 14.26 0.65 -5.73
N ILE A 89 15.21 1.57 -5.84
CA ILE A 89 15.05 2.83 -6.59
C ILE A 89 15.75 2.70 -7.95
N ASP A 90 15.10 3.16 -9.02
CA ASP A 90 15.66 3.30 -10.37
C ASP A 90 15.58 4.78 -10.80
N GLY A 91 16.72 5.48 -10.72
CA GLY A 91 16.76 6.92 -10.86
C GLY A 91 16.10 7.61 -9.68
N ASP A 92 14.95 8.23 -9.93
CA ASP A 92 14.09 8.89 -8.94
C ASP A 92 12.79 8.10 -8.67
N LEU A 93 12.67 6.88 -9.22
CA LEU A 93 11.44 6.09 -9.17
C LEU A 93 11.59 4.88 -8.26
N LEU A 94 10.63 4.68 -7.37
CA LEU A 94 10.52 3.47 -6.57
C LEU A 94 9.98 2.32 -7.44
N VAL A 95 10.68 1.21 -7.47
CA VAL A 95 10.32 0.03 -8.27
C VAL A 95 9.61 -1.00 -7.41
N PHE A 96 8.40 -1.38 -7.83
CA PHE A 96 7.62 -2.39 -7.14
C PHE A 96 6.75 -3.21 -8.10
N ASP A 97 6.84 -4.54 -7.99
CA ASP A 97 6.18 -5.51 -8.89
C ASP A 97 6.29 -5.15 -10.39
N GLY A 98 7.49 -4.72 -10.80
CA GLY A 98 7.79 -4.32 -12.18
C GLY A 98 7.26 -2.96 -12.62
N MET A 99 6.58 -2.23 -11.73
CA MET A 99 6.07 -0.88 -11.95
C MET A 99 6.97 0.16 -11.30
N TYR A 100 6.82 1.41 -11.72
CA TYR A 100 7.66 2.54 -11.32
C TYR A 100 6.81 3.66 -10.73
N PHE A 101 7.15 4.14 -9.54
CA PHE A 101 6.37 5.12 -8.79
C PHE A 101 7.21 6.38 -8.55
N GLY A 102 6.68 7.53 -8.95
CA GLY A 102 7.34 8.82 -8.76
C GLY A 102 7.31 9.31 -7.33
N ASP A 103 6.28 8.92 -6.57
CA ASP A 103 6.06 9.39 -5.21
C ASP A 103 5.71 8.24 -4.28
N TRP A 104 6.11 8.40 -3.01
CA TRP A 104 5.72 7.53 -1.92
C TRP A 104 5.41 8.35 -0.67
N THR A 105 4.51 7.85 0.15
CA THR A 105 4.15 8.48 1.41
C THR A 105 4.03 7.46 2.53
N VAL A 106 4.47 7.86 3.73
CA VAL A 106 4.30 7.06 4.94
C VAL A 106 3.19 7.67 5.76
N TYR A 107 2.18 6.86 6.10
CA TYR A 107 1.02 7.33 6.84
C TYR A 107 0.52 6.29 7.83
N TYR A 108 -0.23 6.74 8.84
CA TYR A 108 -0.83 5.88 9.84
C TYR A 108 -2.33 5.74 9.57
N VAL A 109 -2.84 4.51 9.65
CA VAL A 109 -4.27 4.18 9.56
C VAL A 109 -4.77 3.85 10.95
N SER A 110 -5.74 4.63 11.42
CA SER A 110 -6.41 4.36 12.69
C SER A 110 -7.37 3.17 12.57
N PRO A 111 -7.70 2.48 13.68
CA PRO A 111 -8.71 1.42 13.67
C PRO A 111 -10.07 1.86 13.09
N ASP A 112 -10.47 3.12 13.28
CA ASP A 112 -11.73 3.67 12.77
C ASP A 112 -11.70 3.92 11.24
N ASP A 113 -10.49 4.02 10.67
CA ASP A 113 -10.27 4.24 9.24
C ASP A 113 -10.11 2.94 8.45
N CYS A 114 -10.11 1.80 9.13
CA CYS A 114 -9.97 0.49 8.49
C CYS A 114 -11.23 0.07 7.73
N GLU A 115 -11.04 -0.79 6.73
CA GLU A 115 -12.11 -1.56 6.15
C GLU A 115 -12.75 -2.45 7.21
N ARG A 116 -14.08 -2.42 7.29
CA ARG A 116 -14.80 -3.39 8.12
C ARG A 116 -14.63 -4.78 7.54
N LEU A 117 -14.35 -5.72 8.44
CA LEU A 117 -14.38 -7.13 8.11
C LEU A 117 -15.73 -7.51 7.49
N PRO A 118 -15.74 -8.46 6.53
CA PRO A 118 -16.99 -9.00 6.01
C PRO A 118 -17.86 -9.52 7.16
N ASP A 119 -19.12 -9.07 7.22
CA ASP A 119 -20.09 -9.59 8.19
C ASP A 119 -20.36 -11.07 7.87
N ALA A 120 -19.75 -12.00 8.61
CA ALA A 120 -19.92 -13.44 8.35
C ALA A 120 -21.35 -13.97 8.62
N PHE A 121 -22.20 -13.17 9.26
CA PHE A 121 -23.56 -13.54 9.67
C PHE A 121 -24.67 -12.76 8.95
N ARG A 122 -24.35 -11.87 8.00
CA ARG A 122 -25.35 -11.12 7.22
C ARG A 122 -25.10 -11.30 5.73
N GLU A 123 -26.16 -11.55 4.98
CA GLU A 123 -26.08 -11.63 3.50
C GLU A 123 -25.68 -10.29 2.85
N THR A 124 -26.02 -9.16 3.49
CA THR A 124 -25.71 -7.82 2.96
C THR A 124 -24.52 -7.18 3.68
N ARG A 125 -23.45 -6.86 2.93
CA ARG A 125 -22.30 -6.09 3.44
C ARG A 125 -22.74 -4.69 3.85
N ARG A 126 -22.48 -4.29 5.10
CA ARG A 126 -22.66 -2.89 5.50
C ARG A 126 -21.68 -2.02 4.72
N VAL A 127 -22.19 -0.98 4.09
CA VAL A 127 -21.36 0.06 3.46
C VAL A 127 -20.46 0.73 4.50
N ASN A 128 -19.21 1.04 4.14
CA ASN A 128 -18.23 1.68 5.03
C ASN A 128 -18.53 3.17 5.31
N HIS A 129 -19.72 3.65 4.97
CA HIS A 129 -20.19 4.97 5.42
C HIS A 129 -20.44 4.95 6.93
N LEU A 130 -19.51 5.52 7.69
CA LEU A 130 -19.78 5.90 9.08
C LEU A 130 -20.87 6.99 9.05
N ARG A 131 -22.06 6.69 9.58
CA ARG A 131 -22.98 7.77 9.98
C ARG A 131 -22.27 8.52 11.09
N ALA A 132 -21.71 9.69 10.78
CA ALA A 132 -21.07 10.55 11.75
C ALA A 132 -22.06 10.87 12.88
N HIS A 133 -21.98 10.11 13.98
CA HIS A 133 -22.72 10.42 15.20
C HIS A 133 -21.80 11.14 16.17
N ARG A 134 -21.22 12.26 15.73
CA ARG A 134 -20.69 13.29 16.62
C ARG A 134 -21.01 14.65 16.01
N LYS A 135 -22.19 15.16 16.34
CA LYS A 135 -22.33 16.60 16.58
C LYS A 135 -21.43 16.90 17.77
N LEU A 136 -20.20 17.36 17.52
CA LEU A 136 -19.53 18.19 18.51
C LEU A 136 -20.31 19.49 18.51
N LEU A 137 -21.21 19.61 19.48
CA LEU A 137 -21.74 20.89 19.92
C LEU A 137 -20.54 21.69 20.45
N LEU A 138 -20.15 22.70 19.70
CA LEU A 138 -19.58 23.94 20.22
C LEU A 138 -20.42 25.08 19.64
#